data_AF-A0A6N9IUC4-F1
#
_entry.id   AF-A0A6N9IUC4-F1
#
_cell.length_a   1.000
_cell.length_b   1.000
_cell.length_c   1.000
_cell.angle_alpha   90.00
_cell.angle_beta   90.00
_cell.angle_gamma   90.00
#
_symmetry.space_group_name_H-M   'P 1'
#
loop_
_entity.id
_entity.type
_entity.pdbx_description
1 polymer ?
#
loop_
_entity_poly.entity_id
_entity_poly.type
_entity_poly.pdbx_seq_one_letter_code
_entity_poly.pdbx_strand_id
1 'polypeptide(L)'
;MKQDDLNDHEAIPSAEESSSVKQNAPARSMDTPIDSPVSGNSETAKTENWWLFSLLLSGTLATTYMSGGLLFSISLVLILGAHEFGHFWASRRNGVHSTLPYFIPAPPVFIAGTFGAFIQIKEVIPNRRVLMEIGCAGPIAGFLVALPVLIYGLSLSHVSPLIGIEGVNFGSSLILNICAEMVLGVDPQSPDFNVHLHPIAFAGWIGMLVTALNLIPIGQLDGGHIVFALSPNQHKMLGKLFFLALFPLGYFWTGWLFWAVMIVLVGFKTAPLLDEKEELGRVHKALGVISIAIFLVTFIPIPFSLPGP
;
A
#
# COMPACT_ATOMS: atom_id res chain seq x y z
N MET A 1 -61.55 27.21 64.73
CA MET A 1 -60.32 26.69 65.35
C MET A 1 -59.27 26.72 64.24
N LYS A 2 -58.68 27.87 63.92
CA LYS A 2 -57.76 28.76 64.66
C LYS A 2 -56.31 28.22 64.64
N GLN A 3 -55.48 28.81 63.77
CA GLN A 3 -54.09 29.27 63.99
C GLN A 3 -53.59 29.82 62.63
N ASP A 4 -53.50 31.14 62.43
CA ASP A 4 -52.51 32.11 62.95
C ASP A 4 -51.10 31.71 62.44
N ASP A 5 -50.29 32.50 61.72
CA ASP A 5 -50.11 33.96 61.77
C ASP A 5 -49.10 34.45 60.68
N LEU A 6 -49.30 35.70 60.23
CA LEU A 6 -48.31 36.79 59.94
C LEU A 6 -47.18 36.56 58.89
N ASN A 7 -46.77 37.51 58.03
CA ASN A 7 -47.02 38.94 57.92
C ASN A 7 -46.67 39.42 56.50
N ASP A 8 -47.37 40.45 56.05
CA ASP A 8 -47.17 41.22 54.82
C ASP A 8 -45.88 42.05 54.82
N HIS A 9 -45.29 42.25 53.63
CA HIS A 9 -44.76 43.56 53.22
C HIS A 9 -44.86 43.73 51.70
N GLU A 10 -45.71 44.70 51.33
CA GLU A 10 -45.97 45.34 50.03
C GLU A 10 -44.69 45.79 49.28
N ALA A 11 -44.60 45.53 47.96
CA ALA A 11 -44.77 46.52 46.85
C ALA A 11 -43.51 47.41 46.59
N ILE A 12 -43.04 47.75 45.39
CA ILE A 12 -43.57 47.85 44.02
C ILE A 12 -42.36 48.04 43.03
N PRO A 13 -42.55 47.93 41.69
CA PRO A 13 -41.53 47.58 40.68
C PRO A 13 -41.12 48.73 39.73
N SER A 14 -40.27 48.43 38.71
CA SER A 14 -40.20 48.96 37.30
C SER A 14 -38.73 49.12 36.83
N ALA A 15 -38.27 48.35 35.82
CA ALA A 15 -38.37 48.51 34.35
C ALA A 15 -37.25 49.44 33.79
N GLU A 16 -36.30 48.89 32.99
CA GLU A 16 -36.09 49.17 31.54
C GLU A 16 -35.40 50.53 31.28
N GLU A 17 -34.48 50.81 30.36
CA GLU A 17 -33.98 50.19 29.12
C GLU A 17 -32.75 51.02 28.62
N SER A 18 -31.88 50.38 27.81
CA SER A 18 -31.39 50.89 26.51
C SER A 18 -30.56 52.20 26.31
N SER A 19 -29.26 52.00 26.01
CA SER A 19 -28.47 52.38 24.80
C SER A 19 -28.18 53.83 24.29
N SER A 20 -26.88 53.99 23.92
CA SER A 20 -26.28 54.78 22.79
C SER A 20 -25.99 56.30 22.99
N VAL A 21 -24.99 57.01 22.42
CA VAL A 21 -23.78 56.81 21.57
C VAL A 21 -23.07 58.21 21.38
N LYS A 22 -21.76 58.23 21.00
CA LYS A 22 -20.93 59.32 20.34
C LYS A 22 -20.43 60.52 21.21
N GLN A 23 -19.26 61.16 21.01
CA GLN A 23 -18.10 61.14 20.08
C GLN A 23 -17.03 62.14 20.63
N ASN A 24 -15.71 61.91 20.42
CA ASN A 24 -14.74 62.91 19.91
C ASN A 24 -13.25 62.49 20.07
N ALA A 25 -12.53 62.55 18.94
CA ALA A 25 -11.07 62.73 18.77
C ALA A 25 -10.90 64.00 17.87
N PRO A 26 -9.72 64.68 17.66
CA PRO A 26 -8.41 64.08 17.27
C PRO A 26 -7.12 64.88 17.65
N ALA A 27 -5.91 64.29 17.42
CA ALA A 27 -4.75 64.92 16.72
C ALA A 27 -3.43 64.09 16.74
N ARG A 28 -3.09 63.54 15.57
CA ARG A 28 -1.78 63.26 14.90
C ARG A 28 -0.43 63.34 15.65
N SER A 29 0.40 62.30 15.45
CA SER A 29 1.66 62.41 14.66
C SER A 29 2.06 61.05 14.06
N MET A 30 2.55 61.09 12.83
CA MET A 30 3.07 59.99 12.01
C MET A 30 4.47 59.59 12.47
N ASP A 31 4.79 58.30 12.45
CA ASP A 31 5.98 57.74 11.78
C ASP A 31 6.04 56.20 11.96
N THR A 32 6.07 55.49 10.84
CA THR A 32 6.55 54.10 10.63
C THR A 32 7.48 54.17 9.42
N PRO A 33 8.49 53.28 9.21
CA PRO A 33 8.49 51.87 9.63
C PRO A 33 9.88 51.28 10.01
N ILE A 34 9.92 50.23 10.84
CA ILE A 34 10.97 49.20 10.72
C ILE A 34 10.31 47.83 10.94
N ASP A 35 10.07 47.14 9.84
CA ASP A 35 9.88 45.69 9.79
C ASP A 35 11.06 45.02 10.48
N SER A 36 10.79 44.30 11.56
CA SER A 36 11.69 43.25 12.03
C SER A 36 11.31 41.98 11.27
N PRO A 37 12.24 41.35 10.54
CA PRO A 37 11.93 40.10 9.90
C PRO A 37 11.73 39.08 11.01
N VAL A 38 10.49 38.60 11.16
CA VAL A 38 10.26 37.29 11.76
C VAL A 38 11.07 36.33 10.90
N SER A 39 12.25 35.96 11.39
CA SER A 39 13.02 34.84 10.86
C SER A 39 12.16 33.60 11.13
N GLY A 40 11.21 33.34 10.23
CA GLY A 40 10.68 32.02 10.04
C GLY A 40 11.89 31.14 9.81
N ASN A 41 12.21 30.30 10.79
CA ASN A 41 13.03 29.14 10.55
C ASN A 41 12.41 28.48 9.32
N SER A 42 13.11 28.57 8.19
CA SER A 42 12.95 27.61 7.13
C SER A 42 13.26 26.28 7.79
N GLU A 43 12.21 25.59 8.26
CA GLU A 43 12.30 24.17 8.55
C GLU A 43 12.94 23.57 7.33
N THR A 44 14.19 23.17 7.50
CA THR A 44 15.01 22.55 6.48
C THR A 44 14.18 21.46 5.86
N ALA A 45 13.71 21.67 4.63
CA ALA A 45 13.07 20.64 3.84
C ALA A 45 14.04 19.47 3.84
N LYS A 46 13.74 18.44 4.65
CA LYS A 46 14.62 17.28 4.85
C LYS A 46 14.84 16.69 3.47
N THR A 47 16.04 16.90 2.94
CA THR A 47 16.39 16.51 1.58
C THR A 47 16.16 15.02 1.44
N GLU A 48 15.49 14.63 0.35
CA GLU A 48 15.36 13.22 -0.01
C GLU A 48 16.77 12.62 -0.10
N ASN A 49 16.98 11.46 0.51
CA ASN A 49 18.29 10.80 0.52
C ASN A 49 18.57 10.12 -0.83
N TRP A 50 18.79 10.93 -1.88
CA TRP A 50 19.06 10.48 -3.26
C TRP A 50 20.24 9.53 -3.37
N TRP A 51 21.27 9.72 -2.53
CA TRP A 51 22.42 8.81 -2.47
C TRP A 51 22.01 7.40 -1.99
N LEU A 52 21.24 7.33 -0.90
CA LEU A 52 20.76 6.05 -0.37
C LEU A 52 19.82 5.35 -1.37
N PHE A 53 18.91 6.10 -1.98
CA PHE A 53 18.04 5.61 -3.06
C PHE A 53 18.86 4.99 -4.19
N SER A 54 19.85 5.72 -4.71
CA SER A 54 20.67 5.28 -5.83
C SER A 54 21.51 4.05 -5.48
N LEU A 55 22.06 3.99 -4.26
CA LEU A 55 22.82 2.85 -3.77
C LEU A 55 21.95 1.58 -3.69
N LEU A 56 20.76 1.69 -3.08
CA LEU A 56 19.82 0.59 -2.91
C LEU A 56 19.25 0.09 -4.23
N LEU A 57 18.90 1.01 -5.14
CA LEU A 57 18.48 0.69 -6.50
C LEU A 57 19.57 -0.05 -7.26
N SER A 58 20.81 0.44 -7.22
CA SER A 58 21.95 -0.19 -7.90
C SER A 58 22.25 -1.58 -7.34
N GLY A 59 22.21 -1.73 -6.01
CA GLY A 59 22.38 -3.02 -5.36
C GLY A 59 21.28 -4.01 -5.77
N THR A 60 20.03 -3.56 -5.84
CA THR A 60 18.90 -4.40 -6.25
C THR A 60 18.98 -4.78 -7.72
N LEU A 61 19.40 -3.87 -8.61
CA LEU A 61 19.68 -4.19 -10.01
C LEU A 61 20.78 -5.25 -10.13
N ALA A 62 21.86 -5.15 -9.35
CA ALA A 62 22.94 -6.14 -9.36
C ALA A 62 22.46 -7.53 -8.90
N THR A 63 21.76 -7.62 -7.78
CA THR A 63 21.30 -8.92 -7.24
C THR A 63 20.22 -9.56 -8.10
N THR A 64 19.28 -8.78 -8.64
CA THR A 64 18.26 -9.27 -9.58
C THR A 64 18.88 -9.68 -10.91
N TYR A 65 19.90 -8.96 -11.41
CA TYR A 65 20.67 -9.35 -12.58
C TYR A 65 21.37 -10.69 -12.39
N MET A 66 21.97 -10.93 -11.22
CA MET A 66 22.58 -12.23 -10.90
C MET A 66 21.56 -13.36 -10.80
N SER A 67 20.31 -13.06 -10.47
CA SER A 67 19.26 -14.06 -10.25
C SER A 67 18.56 -14.48 -11.56
N GLY A 68 18.31 -13.54 -12.47
CA GLY A 68 17.54 -13.82 -13.70
C GLY A 68 18.02 -13.10 -14.96
N GLY A 69 19.16 -12.42 -14.91
CA GLY A 69 19.72 -11.66 -16.03
C GLY A 69 19.13 -10.27 -16.20
N LEU A 70 19.58 -9.57 -17.25
CA LEU A 70 19.29 -8.15 -17.47
C LEU A 70 17.80 -7.86 -17.69
N LEU A 71 17.15 -8.63 -18.56
CA LEU A 71 15.75 -8.40 -18.91
C LEU A 71 14.84 -8.63 -17.70
N PHE A 72 15.09 -9.70 -16.94
CA PHE A 72 14.40 -9.95 -15.67
C PHE A 72 14.59 -8.80 -14.68
N SER A 73 15.84 -8.39 -14.46
CA SER A 73 16.19 -7.33 -13.51
C SER A 73 15.47 -6.01 -13.81
N ILE A 74 15.56 -5.52 -15.06
CA ILE A 74 14.92 -4.27 -15.47
C ILE A 74 13.40 -4.38 -15.34
N SER A 75 12.81 -5.48 -15.82
CA SER A 75 11.35 -5.68 -15.74
C SER A 75 10.87 -5.75 -14.29
N LEU A 76 11.55 -6.47 -13.41
CA LEU A 76 11.15 -6.61 -12.02
C LEU A 76 11.31 -5.29 -11.25
N VAL A 77 12.44 -4.60 -11.40
CA VAL A 77 12.67 -3.29 -10.75
C VAL A 77 11.67 -2.26 -11.26
N LEU A 78 11.28 -2.30 -12.54
CA LEU A 78 10.24 -1.42 -13.07
C LEU A 78 8.89 -1.68 -12.40
N ILE A 79 8.50 -2.95 -12.19
CA ILE A 79 7.24 -3.31 -11.52
C ILE A 79 7.26 -2.87 -10.05
N LEU A 80 8.31 -3.22 -9.31
CA LEU A 80 8.47 -2.84 -7.89
C LEU A 80 8.53 -1.33 -7.74
N GLY A 81 9.26 -0.65 -8.64
CA GLY A 81 9.35 0.79 -8.67
C GLY A 81 7.98 1.43 -8.93
N ALA A 82 7.23 0.96 -9.92
CA ALA A 82 5.90 1.48 -10.21
C ALA A 82 4.95 1.34 -9.01
N HIS A 83 5.03 0.22 -8.28
CA HIS A 83 4.30 0.00 -7.04
C HIS A 83 4.64 1.06 -5.98
N GLU A 84 5.92 1.19 -5.62
CA GLU A 84 6.34 2.15 -4.59
C GLU A 84 6.13 3.61 -5.01
N PHE A 85 6.36 3.94 -6.28
CA PHE A 85 6.07 5.27 -6.80
C PHE A 85 4.57 5.57 -6.81
N GLY A 86 3.70 4.55 -6.93
CA GLY A 86 2.26 4.69 -6.74
C GLY A 86 1.93 5.20 -5.33
N HIS A 87 2.49 4.56 -4.29
CA HIS A 87 2.34 5.03 -2.91
C HIS A 87 2.92 6.42 -2.70
N PHE A 88 4.14 6.66 -3.19
CA PHE A 88 4.83 7.95 -3.07
C PHE A 88 4.00 9.09 -3.68
N TRP A 89 3.48 8.87 -4.89
CA TRP A 89 2.65 9.86 -5.58
C TRP A 89 1.34 10.13 -4.85
N ALA A 90 0.64 9.08 -4.39
CA ALA A 90 -0.60 9.23 -3.62
C ALA A 90 -0.38 9.94 -2.28
N SER A 91 0.74 9.66 -1.61
CA SER A 91 1.18 10.31 -0.39
C SER A 91 1.41 11.81 -0.63
N ARG A 92 2.23 12.15 -1.64
CA ARG A 92 2.53 13.53 -2.07
C ARG A 92 1.26 14.31 -2.42
N ARG A 93 0.36 13.71 -3.19
CA ARG A 93 -0.89 14.33 -3.62
C ARG A 93 -1.80 14.69 -2.44
N ASN A 94 -1.75 13.90 -1.37
CA ASN A 94 -2.53 14.15 -0.15
C ASN A 94 -1.76 14.93 0.92
N GLY A 95 -0.61 15.51 0.59
CA GLY A 95 0.19 16.30 1.53
C GLY A 95 0.82 15.48 2.65
N VAL A 96 0.95 14.16 2.48
CA VAL A 96 1.63 13.27 3.42
C VAL A 96 3.07 13.08 2.97
N HIS A 97 4.03 13.43 3.82
CA HIS A 97 5.44 13.27 3.50
C HIS A 97 5.90 11.80 3.61
N SER A 98 6.48 11.29 2.53
CA SER A 98 7.10 9.96 2.45
C SER A 98 8.53 10.03 1.88
N THR A 99 9.32 8.98 2.11
CA THR A 99 10.64 8.82 1.50
C THR A 99 10.54 8.44 0.02
N LEU A 100 11.66 8.56 -0.69
CA LEU A 100 11.85 7.83 -1.94
C LEU A 100 11.79 6.30 -1.67
N PRO A 101 11.47 5.48 -2.70
CA PRO A 101 11.45 4.03 -2.59
C PRO A 101 12.80 3.45 -2.17
N TYR A 102 12.82 2.66 -1.09
CA TYR A 102 14.00 1.91 -0.68
C TYR A 102 13.89 0.49 -1.19
N PHE A 103 14.68 0.17 -2.23
CA PHE A 103 14.79 -1.18 -2.76
C PHE A 103 15.70 -2.04 -1.88
N ILE A 104 15.27 -3.25 -1.52
CA ILE A 104 16.02 -4.11 -0.62
C ILE A 104 16.65 -5.27 -1.42
N PRO A 105 17.95 -5.21 -1.76
CA PRO A 105 18.60 -6.32 -2.43
C PRO A 105 18.60 -7.57 -1.55
N ALA A 106 18.39 -8.73 -2.17
CA ALA A 106 18.52 -10.02 -1.50
C ALA A 106 19.64 -10.83 -2.14
N PRO A 107 20.30 -11.74 -1.40
CA PRO A 107 21.27 -12.66 -1.97
C PRO A 107 20.66 -13.45 -3.15
N PRO A 108 21.43 -13.82 -4.19
CA PRO A 108 20.92 -14.50 -5.39
C PRO A 108 20.23 -15.86 -5.14
N VAL A 109 20.39 -16.44 -3.94
CA VAL A 109 19.63 -17.64 -3.53
C VAL A 109 18.13 -17.37 -3.37
N PHE A 110 17.73 -16.10 -3.20
CA PHE A 110 16.34 -15.69 -3.32
C PHE A 110 16.01 -15.56 -4.80
N ILE A 111 15.02 -16.32 -5.26
CA ILE A 111 14.62 -16.44 -6.66
C ILE A 111 14.38 -15.07 -7.34
N ALA A 112 13.86 -14.09 -6.60
CA ALA A 112 13.61 -12.75 -7.13
C ALA A 112 14.86 -11.84 -7.13
N GLY A 113 15.93 -12.19 -6.40
CA GLY A 113 17.11 -11.33 -6.19
C GLY A 113 16.83 -10.07 -5.35
N THR A 114 15.67 -9.98 -4.70
CA THR A 114 15.23 -8.83 -3.91
C THR A 114 14.22 -9.26 -2.85
N PHE A 115 14.20 -8.56 -1.70
CA PHE A 115 13.12 -8.66 -0.71
C PHE A 115 11.93 -7.74 -1.04
N GLY A 116 12.04 -6.97 -2.12
CA GLY A 116 11.05 -6.00 -2.56
C GLY A 116 11.58 -4.58 -2.43
N ALA A 117 10.66 -3.64 -2.33
CA ALA A 117 10.93 -2.25 -2.03
C ALA A 117 9.88 -1.76 -1.04
N PHE A 118 10.12 -0.62 -0.40
CA PHE A 118 9.14 0.04 0.44
C PHE A 118 9.38 1.54 0.48
N ILE A 119 8.32 2.32 0.66
CA ILE A 119 8.41 3.70 1.11
C ILE A 119 8.22 3.78 2.63
N GLN A 120 8.84 4.77 3.25
CA GLN A 120 8.59 5.11 4.64
C GLN A 120 7.72 6.36 4.71
N ILE A 121 6.50 6.21 5.23
CA ILE A 121 5.61 7.33 5.56
C ILE A 121 6.14 7.99 6.84
N LYS A 122 6.43 9.29 6.79
CA LYS A 122 7.05 10.05 7.90
C LYS A 122 6.04 10.79 8.78
N GLU A 123 4.78 10.82 8.37
CA GLU A 123 3.72 11.59 9.01
C GLU A 123 2.52 10.71 9.33
N VAL A 124 1.70 11.18 10.28
CA VAL A 124 0.44 10.51 10.62
C VAL A 124 -0.54 10.71 9.48
N ILE A 125 -1.17 9.62 9.03
CA ILE A 125 -2.09 9.68 7.91
C ILE A 125 -3.37 10.41 8.37
N PRO A 126 -3.86 11.42 7.63
CA PRO A 126 -4.94 12.26 8.12
C PRO A 126 -6.23 11.51 8.42
N ASN A 127 -6.69 10.67 7.49
CA ASN A 127 -7.99 10.03 7.59
C ASN A 127 -8.05 8.75 6.74
N ARG A 128 -9.17 8.02 6.85
CA ARG A 128 -9.41 6.78 6.11
C ARG A 128 -9.44 6.96 4.59
N ARG A 129 -9.84 8.14 4.10
CA ARG A 129 -9.86 8.47 2.66
C ARG A 129 -8.44 8.46 2.09
N VAL A 130 -7.54 9.20 2.73
CA VAL A 130 -6.12 9.26 2.34
C VAL A 130 -5.47 7.89 2.49
N LEU A 131 -5.77 7.16 3.57
CA LEU A 131 -5.27 5.81 3.74
C LEU A 131 -5.69 4.87 2.60
N MET A 132 -6.95 4.96 2.16
CA MET A 132 -7.46 4.19 1.03
C MET A 132 -6.72 4.53 -0.27
N GLU A 133 -6.52 5.82 -0.56
CA GLU A 133 -5.82 6.27 -1.75
C GLU A 133 -4.37 5.78 -1.77
N ILE A 134 -3.64 5.96 -0.66
CA ILE A 134 -2.26 5.51 -0.54
C ILE A 134 -2.18 3.98 -0.64
N GLY A 135 -3.01 3.26 0.13
CA GLY A 135 -2.99 1.79 0.16
C GLY A 135 -3.37 1.13 -1.17
N CYS A 136 -4.26 1.74 -1.97
CA CYS A 136 -4.61 1.20 -3.29
C CYS A 136 -3.60 1.58 -4.38
N ALA A 137 -2.97 2.75 -4.28
CA ALA A 137 -2.18 3.31 -5.39
C ALA A 137 -1.00 2.42 -5.78
N GLY A 138 -0.27 1.86 -4.82
CA GLY A 138 0.87 0.99 -5.11
C GLY A 138 0.46 -0.32 -5.79
N PRO A 139 -0.43 -1.13 -5.21
CA PRO A 139 -0.90 -2.37 -5.83
C PRO A 139 -1.51 -2.16 -7.22
N ILE A 140 -2.30 -1.10 -7.42
CA ILE A 140 -2.86 -0.78 -8.73
C ILE A 140 -1.76 -0.40 -9.74
N ALA A 141 -0.82 0.47 -9.37
CA ALA A 141 0.27 0.87 -10.25
C ALA A 141 1.19 -0.29 -10.61
N GLY A 142 1.57 -1.11 -9.61
CA GLY A 142 2.36 -2.32 -9.80
C GLY A 142 1.67 -3.31 -10.74
N PHE A 143 0.38 -3.58 -10.53
CA PHE A 143 -0.42 -4.46 -11.39
C PHE A 143 -0.52 -3.94 -12.84
N LEU A 144 -0.75 -2.64 -13.02
CA LEU A 144 -0.87 -2.02 -14.35
C LEU A 144 0.43 -2.11 -15.17
N VAL A 145 1.58 -2.21 -14.50
CA VAL A 145 2.87 -2.45 -15.16
C VAL A 145 3.16 -3.95 -15.31
N ALA A 146 2.88 -4.74 -14.28
CA ALA A 146 3.14 -6.18 -14.27
C ALA A 146 2.32 -6.93 -15.34
N LEU A 147 1.07 -6.54 -15.56
CA LEU A 147 0.18 -7.23 -16.51
C LEU A 147 0.67 -7.12 -17.97
N PRO A 148 0.98 -5.94 -18.53
CA PRO A 148 1.60 -5.84 -19.85
C PRO A 148 2.95 -6.53 -19.95
N VAL A 149 3.79 -6.43 -18.90
CA VAL A 149 5.09 -7.11 -18.85
C VAL A 149 4.92 -8.62 -18.92
N LEU A 150 3.94 -9.17 -18.19
CA LEU A 150 3.60 -10.59 -18.23
C LEU A 150 3.12 -11.00 -19.63
N ILE A 151 2.16 -10.28 -20.22
CA ILE A 151 1.62 -10.59 -21.55
C ILE A 151 2.73 -10.56 -22.61
N TYR A 152 3.56 -9.52 -22.60
CA TYR A 152 4.67 -9.41 -23.54
C TYR A 152 5.76 -10.46 -23.30
N GLY A 153 6.03 -10.81 -22.04
CA GLY A 153 6.94 -11.90 -21.72
C GLY A 153 6.41 -13.25 -22.19
N LEU A 154 5.10 -13.50 -22.04
CA LEU A 154 4.46 -14.74 -22.49
C LEU A 154 4.56 -14.90 -24.00
N SER A 155 4.44 -13.82 -24.78
CA SER A 155 4.60 -13.92 -26.25
C SER A 155 6.01 -14.27 -26.70
N LEU A 156 7.01 -14.11 -25.82
CA LEU A 156 8.40 -14.53 -26.01
C LEU A 156 8.72 -15.88 -25.35
N SER A 157 7.75 -16.48 -24.65
CA SER A 157 7.91 -17.74 -23.94
C SER A 157 7.67 -18.93 -24.88
N HIS A 158 8.20 -20.10 -24.52
CA HIS A 158 8.09 -21.30 -25.35
C HIS A 158 7.41 -22.44 -24.59
N VAL A 159 6.60 -23.21 -25.31
CA VAL A 159 5.90 -24.38 -24.77
C VAL A 159 6.56 -25.65 -25.32
N SER A 160 6.86 -26.60 -24.45
CA SER A 160 7.37 -27.92 -24.83
C SER A 160 6.48 -29.03 -24.25
N PRO A 161 6.32 -30.17 -24.92
CA PRO A 161 5.73 -31.35 -24.31
C PRO A 161 6.48 -31.73 -23.03
N LEU A 162 5.77 -32.24 -22.02
CA LEU A 162 6.38 -32.67 -20.77
C LEU A 162 7.14 -33.99 -20.98
N ILE A 163 8.39 -33.90 -21.44
CA ILE A 163 9.29 -35.06 -21.62
C ILE A 163 10.33 -35.01 -20.50
N GLY A 164 10.02 -35.66 -19.37
CA GLY A 164 10.90 -35.75 -18.20
C GLY A 164 10.49 -34.88 -17.01
N ILE A 165 11.18 -35.08 -15.89
CA ILE A 165 10.93 -34.45 -14.57
C ILE A 165 12.09 -33.50 -14.26
N GLU A 166 12.27 -32.43 -15.04
CA GLU A 166 13.31 -31.44 -14.75
C GLU A 166 12.73 -30.03 -14.70
N GLY A 167 12.92 -29.35 -13.56
CA GLY A 167 12.55 -27.95 -13.37
C GLY A 167 11.88 -27.65 -12.02
N VAL A 168 11.53 -26.39 -11.81
CA VAL A 168 10.61 -25.94 -10.75
C VAL A 168 9.33 -25.51 -11.43
N ASN A 169 8.19 -26.05 -11.00
CA ASN A 169 6.90 -25.64 -11.54
C ASN A 169 6.48 -24.32 -10.90
N PHE A 170 6.12 -23.35 -11.74
CA PHE A 170 5.60 -22.07 -11.29
C PHE A 170 4.10 -22.18 -11.02
N GLY A 171 3.68 -21.65 -9.89
CA GLY A 171 2.28 -21.57 -9.51
C GLY A 171 1.46 -20.73 -10.47
N SER A 172 0.23 -21.14 -10.72
CA SER A 172 -0.74 -20.39 -11.49
C SER A 172 -1.57 -19.44 -10.63
N SER A 173 -1.95 -18.30 -11.19
CA SER A 173 -3.07 -17.46 -10.74
C SER A 173 -4.13 -17.38 -11.82
N LEU A 174 -5.32 -16.88 -11.48
CA LEU A 174 -6.41 -16.72 -12.45
C LEU A 174 -5.97 -15.86 -13.64
N ILE A 175 -5.29 -14.74 -13.37
CA ILE A 175 -4.79 -13.85 -14.42
C ILE A 175 -3.67 -14.49 -15.26
N LEU A 176 -2.79 -15.30 -14.67
CA LEU A 176 -1.77 -16.02 -15.43
C LEU A 176 -2.41 -17.00 -16.40
N ASN A 177 -3.40 -17.77 -15.94
CA ASN A 177 -4.10 -18.75 -16.78
C ASN A 177 -4.78 -18.06 -17.97
N ILE A 178 -5.52 -16.98 -17.72
CA ILE A 178 -6.17 -16.20 -18.77
C ILE A 178 -5.14 -15.67 -19.77
N CYS A 179 -4.04 -15.06 -19.29
CA CYS A 179 -3.02 -14.51 -20.19
C CYS A 179 -2.29 -15.59 -20.97
N ALA A 180 -1.96 -16.73 -20.36
CA ALA A 180 -1.28 -17.83 -21.02
C ALA A 180 -2.18 -18.51 -22.06
N GLU A 181 -3.46 -18.73 -21.75
CA GLU A 181 -4.42 -19.26 -22.72
C GLU A 181 -4.58 -18.30 -23.91
N MET A 182 -4.70 -17.00 -23.65
CA MET A 182 -4.83 -15.98 -24.71
C MET A 182 -3.59 -15.85 -25.59
N VAL A 183 -2.38 -15.97 -25.02
CA VAL A 183 -1.13 -15.67 -25.74
C VAL A 183 -0.47 -16.93 -26.31
N LEU A 184 -0.46 -18.03 -25.54
CA LEU A 184 0.19 -19.28 -25.88
C LEU A 184 -0.79 -20.36 -26.34
N GLY A 185 -2.10 -20.18 -26.13
CA GLY A 185 -3.12 -21.17 -26.50
C GLY A 185 -3.09 -22.44 -25.63
N VAL A 186 -2.48 -22.38 -24.45
CA VAL A 186 -2.33 -23.52 -23.54
C VAL A 186 -2.80 -23.18 -22.14
N ASP A 187 -3.31 -24.19 -21.43
CA ASP A 187 -3.53 -24.12 -20.00
C ASP A 187 -2.19 -24.39 -19.27
N PRO A 188 -1.65 -23.43 -18.49
CA PRO A 188 -0.43 -23.63 -17.70
C PRO A 188 -0.52 -24.75 -16.68
N GLN A 189 -1.73 -25.18 -16.31
CA GLN A 189 -1.97 -26.29 -15.39
C GLN A 189 -2.10 -27.65 -16.09
N SER A 190 -2.06 -27.68 -17.43
CA SER A 190 -2.15 -28.93 -18.18
C SER A 190 -0.97 -29.85 -17.83
N PRO A 191 -1.22 -31.15 -17.60
CA PRO A 191 -0.16 -32.13 -17.36
C PRO A 191 0.66 -32.44 -18.62
N ASP A 192 0.22 -32.00 -19.80
CA ASP A 192 0.78 -32.42 -21.09
C ASP A 192 1.93 -31.52 -21.57
N PHE A 193 2.00 -30.28 -21.05
CA PHE A 193 2.91 -29.25 -21.53
C PHE A 193 3.64 -28.56 -20.39
N ASN A 194 4.88 -28.13 -20.66
CA ASN A 194 5.63 -27.24 -19.79
C ASN A 194 5.81 -25.87 -20.47
N VAL A 195 5.55 -24.80 -19.72
CA VAL A 195 5.73 -23.41 -20.19
C VAL A 195 7.05 -22.88 -19.66
N HIS A 196 8.01 -22.70 -20.57
CA HIS A 196 9.30 -22.08 -20.27
C HIS A 196 9.14 -20.57 -20.33
N LEU A 197 8.98 -19.95 -19.16
CA LEU A 197 8.81 -18.51 -19.05
C LEU A 197 10.08 -17.76 -19.49
N HIS A 198 9.91 -16.86 -20.45
CA HIS A 198 10.94 -15.87 -20.77
C HIS A 198 11.25 -15.01 -19.53
N PRO A 199 12.48 -14.52 -19.32
CA PRO A 199 12.84 -13.72 -18.14
C PRO A 199 11.92 -12.52 -17.87
N ILE A 200 11.38 -11.90 -18.91
CA ILE A 200 10.37 -10.82 -18.80
C ILE A 200 9.04 -11.36 -18.25
N ALA A 201 8.58 -12.52 -18.73
CA ALA A 201 7.35 -13.16 -18.27
C ALA A 201 7.49 -13.55 -16.80
N PHE A 202 8.66 -14.07 -16.44
CA PHE A 202 9.00 -14.44 -15.09
C PHE A 202 9.00 -13.23 -14.14
N ALA A 203 9.56 -12.09 -14.56
CA ALA A 203 9.45 -10.84 -13.81
C ALA A 203 8.00 -10.38 -13.64
N GLY A 204 7.18 -10.48 -14.69
CA GLY A 204 5.74 -10.22 -14.62
C GLY A 204 5.05 -11.11 -13.59
N TRP A 205 5.31 -12.41 -13.63
CA TRP A 205 4.79 -13.39 -12.68
C TRP A 205 5.17 -13.09 -11.23
N ILE A 206 6.45 -12.79 -10.96
CA ILE A 206 6.91 -12.33 -9.63
C ILE A 206 6.19 -11.03 -9.24
N GLY A 207 5.99 -10.11 -10.17
CA GLY A 207 5.24 -8.88 -9.96
C GLY A 207 3.81 -9.12 -9.50
N MET A 208 3.12 -10.09 -10.10
CA MET A 208 1.77 -10.50 -9.69
C MET A 208 1.79 -11.11 -8.28
N LEU A 209 2.77 -11.97 -7.99
CA LEU A 209 2.96 -12.57 -6.67
C LEU A 209 3.18 -11.50 -5.60
N VAL A 210 4.10 -10.55 -5.83
CA VAL A 210 4.40 -9.45 -4.90
C VAL A 210 3.16 -8.57 -4.68
N THR A 211 2.44 -8.26 -5.76
CA THR A 211 1.18 -7.50 -5.66
C THR A 211 0.15 -8.25 -4.81
N ALA A 212 -0.01 -9.57 -5.02
CA ALA A 212 -0.90 -10.39 -4.22
C ALA A 212 -0.48 -10.41 -2.75
N LEU A 213 0.82 -10.57 -2.46
CA LEU A 213 1.37 -10.58 -1.11
C LEU A 213 1.09 -9.25 -0.39
N ASN A 214 1.33 -8.11 -1.03
CA ASN A 214 1.04 -6.79 -0.44
C ASN A 214 -0.46 -6.56 -0.23
N LEU A 215 -1.32 -7.18 -1.03
CA LEU A 215 -2.78 -7.08 -0.87
C LEU A 215 -3.38 -8.09 0.11
N ILE A 216 -2.57 -8.95 0.74
CA ILE A 216 -3.06 -9.80 1.83
C ILE A 216 -3.59 -8.89 2.96
N PRO A 217 -4.81 -9.10 3.47
CA PRO A 217 -5.45 -8.20 4.42
C PRO A 217 -4.93 -8.38 5.86
N ILE A 218 -3.63 -8.19 6.07
CA ILE A 218 -2.96 -8.38 7.36
C ILE A 218 -2.07 -7.17 7.69
N GLY A 219 -2.23 -6.65 8.91
CA GLY A 219 -1.24 -5.77 9.54
C GLY A 219 -0.94 -4.50 8.75
N GLN A 220 0.35 -4.28 8.46
CA GLN A 220 0.91 -3.12 7.75
C GLN A 220 1.00 -3.31 6.24
N LEU A 221 0.55 -4.45 5.70
CA LEU A 221 0.46 -4.64 4.26
C LEU A 221 -0.63 -3.72 3.68
N ASP A 222 -0.53 -3.40 2.39
CA ASP A 222 -1.50 -2.56 1.70
C ASP A 222 -2.93 -3.07 1.83
N GLY A 223 -3.12 -4.39 1.70
CA GLY A 223 -4.40 -5.05 1.92
C GLY A 223 -4.96 -4.81 3.31
N GLY A 224 -4.09 -4.75 4.33
CA GLY A 224 -4.46 -4.41 5.70
C GLY A 224 -4.97 -2.98 5.82
N HIS A 225 -4.30 -2.02 5.17
CA HIS A 225 -4.72 -0.63 5.10
C HIS A 225 -6.05 -0.45 4.34
N ILE A 226 -6.23 -1.16 3.24
CA ILE A 226 -7.47 -1.14 2.44
C ILE A 226 -8.64 -1.70 3.26
N VAL A 227 -8.47 -2.85 3.90
CA VAL A 227 -9.52 -3.45 4.73
C VAL A 227 -9.85 -2.58 5.94
N PHE A 228 -8.84 -2.00 6.60
CA PHE A 228 -9.08 -1.06 7.68
C PHE A 228 -9.86 0.17 7.20
N ALA A 229 -9.48 0.75 6.06
CA ALA A 229 -10.18 1.87 5.48
C ALA A 229 -11.62 1.51 5.10
N LEU A 230 -11.90 0.34 4.52
CA LEU A 230 -13.26 -0.11 4.18
C LEU A 230 -14.11 -0.44 5.40
N SER A 231 -13.55 -1.17 6.35
CA SER A 231 -14.27 -1.78 7.48
C SER A 231 -13.42 -1.74 8.76
N PRO A 232 -13.32 -0.57 9.42
CA PRO A 232 -12.46 -0.38 10.60
C PRO A 232 -12.87 -1.26 11.78
N ASN A 233 -14.13 -1.70 11.85
CA ASN A 233 -14.58 -2.59 12.92
C ASN A 233 -14.16 -4.06 12.71
N GLN A 234 -13.96 -4.48 11.45
CA GLN A 234 -13.75 -5.90 11.11
C GLN A 234 -12.29 -6.24 10.78
N HIS A 235 -11.45 -5.24 10.46
CA HIS A 235 -10.07 -5.46 10.02
C HIS A 235 -9.22 -6.32 10.97
N LYS A 236 -9.37 -6.17 12.30
CA LYS A 236 -8.62 -6.97 13.29
C LYS A 236 -8.98 -8.45 13.21
N MET A 237 -10.27 -8.75 13.03
CA MET A 237 -10.74 -10.11 12.89
C MET A 237 -10.27 -10.69 11.55
N LEU A 238 -10.41 -9.94 10.46
CA LEU A 238 -10.02 -10.39 9.12
C LEU A 238 -8.50 -10.63 9.04
N GLY A 239 -7.69 -9.71 9.59
CA GLY A 239 -6.24 -9.88 9.63
C GLY A 239 -5.80 -11.08 10.46
N LYS A 240 -6.46 -11.37 11.59
CA LYS A 240 -6.20 -12.61 12.36
C LYS A 240 -6.56 -13.86 11.56
N LEU A 241 -7.71 -13.84 10.87
CA LEU A 241 -8.17 -14.95 10.04
C LEU A 241 -7.17 -15.24 8.91
N PHE A 242 -6.77 -14.22 8.15
CA PHE A 242 -5.80 -14.38 7.06
C PHE A 242 -4.42 -14.78 7.56
N PHE A 243 -3.97 -14.24 8.69
CA PHE A 243 -2.71 -14.67 9.30
C PHE A 243 -2.75 -16.14 9.71
N LEU A 244 -3.84 -16.60 10.33
CA LEU A 244 -4.00 -18.01 10.70
C LEU A 244 -4.11 -18.91 9.47
N ALA A 245 -4.65 -18.42 8.35
CA ALA A 245 -4.71 -19.14 7.09
C ALA A 245 -3.33 -19.38 6.43
N LEU A 246 -2.29 -18.62 6.81
CA LEU A 246 -0.93 -18.84 6.31
C LEU A 246 -0.34 -20.18 6.77
N PHE A 247 -0.75 -20.71 7.93
CA PHE A 247 -0.23 -21.97 8.47
C PHE A 247 -0.68 -23.20 7.66
N PRO A 248 -1.98 -23.41 7.38
CA PRO A 248 -2.39 -24.49 6.48
C PRO A 248 -1.88 -24.27 5.05
N LEU A 249 -1.76 -23.03 4.57
CA LEU A 249 -1.10 -22.73 3.29
C LEU A 249 0.38 -23.14 3.30
N GLY A 250 1.06 -22.99 4.45
CA GLY A 250 2.43 -23.42 4.71
C GLY A 250 2.68 -24.91 4.48
N TYR A 251 1.64 -25.74 4.62
CA TYR A 251 1.71 -27.16 4.26
C TYR A 251 1.88 -27.37 2.76
N PHE A 252 1.22 -26.56 1.94
CA PHE A 252 1.31 -26.63 0.47
C PHE A 252 2.57 -25.95 -0.08
N TRP A 253 3.00 -24.84 0.55
CA TRP A 253 4.23 -24.16 0.22
C TRP A 253 4.86 -23.52 1.46
N THR A 254 6.05 -24.00 1.85
CA THR A 254 6.76 -23.58 3.06
C THR A 254 7.08 -22.08 3.09
N GLY A 255 7.11 -21.42 1.93
CA GLY A 255 7.29 -19.96 1.84
C GLY A 255 6.19 -19.17 2.58
N TRP A 256 4.98 -19.72 2.76
CA TRP A 256 3.96 -19.05 3.57
C TRP A 256 4.33 -18.96 5.05
N LEU A 257 5.08 -19.93 5.59
CA LEU A 257 5.58 -19.86 6.95
C LEU A 257 6.68 -18.81 7.09
N PHE A 258 7.55 -18.68 6.07
CA PHE A 258 8.52 -17.59 6.01
C PHE A 258 7.81 -16.22 6.03
N TRP A 259 6.77 -16.04 5.23
CA TRP A 259 5.97 -14.81 5.24
C TRP A 259 5.24 -14.58 6.56
N ALA A 260 4.74 -15.62 7.22
CA ALA A 260 4.15 -15.50 8.55
C ALA A 260 5.17 -14.95 9.58
N VAL A 261 6.43 -15.42 9.54
CA VAL A 261 7.51 -14.88 10.38
C VAL A 261 7.78 -13.41 10.03
N MET A 262 7.88 -13.06 8.74
CA MET A 262 8.10 -11.68 8.31
C MET A 262 6.98 -10.75 8.80
N ILE A 263 5.72 -11.17 8.70
CA ILE A 263 4.57 -10.40 9.19
C ILE A 263 4.66 -10.18 10.71
N VAL A 264 5.11 -11.18 11.48
CA VAL A 264 5.31 -11.01 12.93
C VAL A 264 6.41 -9.99 13.23
N LEU A 265 7.50 -9.97 12.45
CA LEU A 265 8.59 -9.00 12.61
C LEU A 265 8.16 -7.57 12.25
N VAL A 266 7.40 -7.40 11.17
CA VAL A 266 6.86 -6.09 10.74
C VAL A 266 5.78 -5.60 11.70
N GLY A 267 4.93 -6.52 12.16
CA GLY A 267 3.90 -6.28 13.16
C GLY A 267 2.49 -6.07 12.58
N PHE A 268 1.50 -6.24 13.46
CA PHE A 268 0.06 -6.20 13.10
C PHE A 268 -0.61 -4.84 13.33
N LYS A 269 0.14 -3.84 13.81
CA LYS A 269 -0.43 -2.54 14.16
C LYS A 269 -0.71 -1.74 12.89
N THR A 270 -1.97 -1.37 12.70
CA THR A 270 -2.38 -0.44 11.66
C THR A 270 -1.80 0.95 11.91
N ALA A 271 -1.49 1.67 10.84
CA ALA A 271 -1.01 3.05 10.94
C ALA A 271 -2.01 3.93 11.70
N PRO A 272 -1.57 4.75 12.67
CA PRO A 272 -2.45 5.65 13.38
C PRO A 272 -3.03 6.69 12.41
N LEU A 273 -4.31 7.00 12.56
CA LEU A 273 -4.99 8.06 11.82
C LEU A 273 -5.27 9.26 12.74
N LEU A 274 -5.29 10.47 12.17
CA LEU A 274 -5.76 11.65 12.92
C LEU A 274 -7.28 11.62 13.10
N ASP A 275 -8.02 11.22 12.06
CA ASP A 275 -9.47 11.03 12.10
C ASP A 275 -9.91 9.70 11.49
N GLU A 276 -10.43 8.80 12.33
CA GLU A 276 -10.99 7.51 11.92
C GLU A 276 -12.48 7.58 11.54
N LYS A 277 -13.17 8.69 11.85
CA LYS A 277 -14.62 8.83 11.68
C LYS A 277 -15.03 9.27 10.28
N GLU A 278 -14.11 9.87 9.51
CA GLU A 278 -14.39 10.29 8.14
C GLU A 278 -14.83 9.08 7.28
N GLU A 279 -16.00 9.23 6.64
CA GLU A 279 -16.55 8.20 5.79
C GLU A 279 -15.89 8.19 4.41
N LEU A 280 -15.75 6.99 3.84
CA LEU A 280 -15.24 6.84 2.48
C LEU A 280 -16.28 7.29 1.45
N GLY A 281 -15.84 8.16 0.54
CA GLY A 281 -16.56 8.49 -0.68
C GLY A 281 -16.72 7.28 -1.61
N ARG A 282 -17.62 7.40 -2.61
CA ARG A 282 -17.90 6.32 -3.57
C ARG A 282 -16.67 5.90 -4.37
N VAL A 283 -15.85 6.87 -4.79
CA VAL A 283 -14.61 6.61 -5.54
C VAL A 283 -13.62 5.79 -4.71
N HIS A 284 -13.46 6.13 -3.43
CA HIS A 284 -12.56 5.42 -2.53
C HIS A 284 -13.01 3.98 -2.26
N LYS A 285 -14.32 3.77 -2.11
CA LYS A 285 -14.87 2.42 -2.03
C LYS A 285 -14.60 1.62 -3.31
N ALA A 286 -14.75 2.25 -4.48
CA ALA A 286 -14.42 1.61 -5.75
C ALA A 286 -12.94 1.22 -5.86
N LEU A 287 -12.01 2.08 -5.42
CA LEU A 287 -10.57 1.76 -5.37
C LEU A 287 -10.28 0.55 -4.49
N GLY A 288 -10.91 0.47 -3.31
CA GLY A 288 -10.80 -0.69 -2.43
C GLY A 288 -11.33 -1.97 -3.08
N VAL A 289 -12.47 -1.91 -3.76
CA VAL A 289 -13.04 -3.06 -4.50
C VAL A 289 -12.13 -3.49 -5.65
N ILE A 290 -11.58 -2.54 -6.42
CA ILE A 290 -10.62 -2.83 -7.50
C ILE A 290 -9.39 -3.55 -6.93
N SER A 291 -8.86 -3.08 -5.79
CA SER A 291 -7.69 -3.70 -5.17
C SER A 291 -7.99 -5.10 -4.64
N ILE A 292 -9.17 -5.33 -4.07
CA ILE A 292 -9.63 -6.69 -3.70
C ILE A 292 -9.75 -7.59 -4.94
N ALA A 293 -10.29 -7.06 -6.05
CA ALA A 293 -10.35 -7.82 -7.30
C ALA A 293 -8.96 -8.17 -7.82
N ILE A 294 -8.01 -7.22 -7.80
CA ILE A 294 -6.60 -7.45 -8.14
C ILE A 294 -6.03 -8.58 -7.28
N PHE A 295 -6.20 -8.54 -5.96
CA PHE A 295 -5.74 -9.61 -5.07
C PHE A 295 -6.29 -10.97 -5.48
N LEU A 296 -7.59 -11.08 -5.73
CA LEU A 296 -8.22 -12.35 -6.09
C LEU A 296 -7.70 -12.90 -7.42
N VAL A 297 -7.46 -12.04 -8.42
CA VAL A 297 -6.96 -12.49 -9.72
C VAL A 297 -5.46 -12.79 -9.72
N THR A 298 -4.67 -12.14 -8.85
CA THR A 298 -3.22 -12.32 -8.77
C THR A 298 -2.76 -13.33 -7.73
N PHE A 299 -3.62 -13.75 -6.80
CA PHE A 299 -3.24 -14.67 -5.74
C PHE A 299 -2.76 -16.03 -6.29
N ILE A 300 -1.59 -16.46 -5.83
CA ILE A 300 -0.96 -17.73 -6.21
C ILE A 300 -0.81 -18.58 -4.93
N PRO A 301 -1.71 -19.54 -4.66
CA PRO A 301 -1.67 -20.32 -3.42
C PRO A 301 -0.41 -21.19 -3.28
N ILE A 302 0.14 -21.68 -4.40
CA ILE A 302 1.33 -22.54 -4.43
C ILE A 302 2.32 -21.94 -5.43
N PRO A 303 3.13 -20.95 -5.04
CA PRO A 303 4.03 -20.24 -5.97
C PRO A 303 5.08 -21.13 -6.62
N PHE A 304 5.60 -22.11 -5.88
CA PHE A 304 6.58 -23.06 -6.39
C PHE A 304 6.20 -24.46 -5.93
N SER A 305 6.22 -25.40 -6.86
CA SER A 305 6.15 -26.83 -6.54
C SER A 305 7.34 -27.55 -7.14
N LEU A 306 7.86 -28.52 -6.39
CA LEU A 306 8.78 -29.49 -6.97
C LEU A 306 8.00 -30.34 -7.97
N PRO A 307 8.59 -30.68 -9.13
CA PRO A 307 7.95 -31.58 -10.06
C PRO A 307 7.72 -32.91 -9.33
N GLY A 308 6.46 -33.36 -9.34
CA GLY A 308 6.11 -34.64 -8.74
C GLY A 308 6.75 -35.81 -9.49
N PRO A 309 6.89 -36.99 -8.87
CA PRO A 309 7.11 -38.22 -9.61
C PRO A 309 5.96 -38.52 -10.57
#